data_AF-A0A821FGF4-F1
#
_entry.id   AF-A0A821FGF4-F1
#
_cell.length_a   1.000
_cell.length_b   1.000
_cell.length_c   1.000
_cell.angle_alpha   90.00
_cell.angle_beta   90.00
_cell.angle_gamma   90.00
#
_symmetry.space_group_name_H-M   'P 1'
#
loop_
_entity.id
_entity.type
_entity.pdbx_description
1 polymer ?
#
loop_
_entity_poly.entity_id
_entity_poly.type
_entity_poly.pdbx_seq_one_letter_code
_entity_poly.pdbx_strand_id
1 'polypeptide(L)'
;DNDSFEQGVLAAVNLGDDTDTTAAIYGQLAGAYYGYKNLPKKWVEQVYAKKFILNLSKWIAYEGENWNETDVILSSDPSFVDKPVSNKIETSFAQDEPESKSTLSTQRSHIT
;
A
#
# COMPACT_ATOMS: atom_id res chain seq x y z
N ASP A 1 -13.16 -22.94 -5.44
CA ASP A 1 -13.31 -21.75 -6.28
C ASP A 1 -11.96 -21.12 -6.53
N ASN A 2 -11.69 -20.85 -7.81
CA ASN A 2 -10.40 -20.48 -8.37
C ASN A 2 -10.24 -18.94 -8.40
N ASP A 3 -10.63 -18.25 -7.34
CA ASP A 3 -10.60 -16.79 -7.27
C ASP A 3 -9.17 -16.31 -6.97
N SER A 4 -8.32 -16.37 -7.99
CA SER A 4 -6.95 -15.85 -7.94
C SER A 4 -6.75 -14.76 -8.98
N PHE A 5 -5.85 -13.83 -8.65
CA PHE A 5 -5.41 -12.81 -9.60
C PHE A 5 -4.95 -13.44 -10.93
N GLU A 6 -4.21 -14.56 -10.84
CA GLU A 6 -3.65 -15.28 -11.99
C GLU A 6 -4.72 -15.77 -12.95
N GLN A 7 -5.78 -16.42 -12.47
CA GLN A 7 -6.81 -16.92 -13.36
C GLN A 7 -7.59 -15.80 -14.03
N GLY A 8 -7.97 -14.77 -13.28
CA GLY A 8 -8.74 -13.68 -13.88
C GLY A 8 -7.94 -12.83 -14.86
N VAL A 9 -6.63 -12.60 -14.63
CA VAL A 9 -5.82 -11.86 -15.62
C VAL A 9 -5.57 -12.71 -16.87
N LEU A 10 -5.39 -14.03 -16.73
CA LEU A 10 -5.28 -14.91 -17.91
C LEU A 10 -6.60 -14.92 -18.70
N ALA A 11 -7.75 -14.92 -18.02
CA ALA A 11 -9.04 -14.80 -18.69
C ALA A 11 -9.17 -13.46 -19.42
N ALA A 12 -8.80 -12.34 -18.76
CA ALA A 12 -8.82 -11.01 -19.35
C ALA A 12 -7.91 -10.91 -20.60
N VAL A 13 -6.73 -11.51 -20.54
CA VAL A 13 -5.78 -11.50 -21.66
C VAL A 13 -6.31 -12.32 -22.85
N ASN A 14 -6.96 -13.46 -22.56
CA ASN A 14 -7.48 -14.38 -23.56
C ASN A 14 -8.81 -13.95 -24.21
N LEU A 15 -9.42 -12.83 -23.77
CA LEU A 15 -10.66 -12.31 -24.38
C LEU A 15 -10.44 -11.79 -25.81
N GLY A 16 -9.21 -11.38 -26.15
CA GLY A 16 -8.84 -10.87 -27.47
C GLY A 16 -9.19 -9.39 -27.70
N ASP A 17 -9.02 -8.96 -28.96
CA ASP A 17 -9.21 -7.59 -29.48
C ASP A 17 -8.30 -6.52 -28.83
N ASP A 18 -8.70 -5.99 -27.67
CA ASP A 18 -7.97 -4.96 -26.92
C ASP A 18 -7.43 -5.57 -25.61
N THR A 19 -6.56 -6.57 -25.80
CA THR A 19 -6.04 -7.43 -24.74
C THR A 19 -5.25 -6.65 -23.70
N ASP A 20 -4.40 -5.71 -24.11
CA ASP A 20 -3.54 -4.94 -23.21
C ASP A 20 -4.34 -3.97 -22.36
N THR A 21 -5.30 -3.25 -22.94
CA THR A 21 -6.19 -2.37 -22.19
C THR A 21 -7.07 -3.15 -21.21
N THR A 22 -7.66 -4.26 -21.66
CA THR A 22 -8.51 -5.11 -20.80
C THR A 22 -7.71 -5.70 -19.64
N ALA A 23 -6.51 -6.21 -19.90
CA ALA A 23 -5.62 -6.74 -18.88
C ALA A 23 -5.13 -5.65 -17.91
N ALA A 24 -4.88 -4.44 -18.39
CA ALA A 24 -4.47 -3.30 -17.56
C ALA A 24 -5.59 -2.86 -16.61
N ILE A 25 -6.83 -2.75 -17.11
CA ILE A 25 -8.00 -2.40 -16.29
C ILE A 25 -8.26 -3.49 -15.24
N TYR A 26 -8.28 -4.76 -15.67
CA TYR A 26 -8.42 -5.88 -14.73
C TYR A 26 -7.30 -5.85 -13.68
N GLY A 27 -6.04 -5.67 -14.11
CA GLY A 27 -4.88 -5.66 -13.23
C GLY A 27 -4.93 -4.59 -12.14
N GLN A 28 -5.48 -3.42 -12.44
CA GLN A 28 -5.68 -2.35 -11.45
C GLN A 28 -6.73 -2.74 -10.40
N LEU A 29 -7.91 -3.17 -10.84
CA LEU A 29 -9.03 -3.53 -9.96
C LEU A 29 -8.70 -4.77 -9.12
N ALA A 30 -8.26 -5.84 -9.77
CA ALA A 30 -7.86 -7.07 -9.12
C ALA A 30 -6.62 -6.87 -8.24
N GLY A 31 -5.67 -6.02 -8.64
CA GLY A 31 -4.50 -5.69 -7.84
C GLY A 31 -4.88 -4.97 -6.53
N ALA A 32 -5.86 -4.06 -6.57
CA ALA A 32 -6.40 -3.43 -5.37
C ALA A 32 -7.19 -4.41 -4.48
N TYR A 33 -7.94 -5.33 -5.08
CA TYR A 33 -8.74 -6.33 -4.36
C TYR A 33 -7.90 -7.42 -3.70
N TYR A 34 -7.01 -8.07 -4.47
CA TYR A 34 -6.17 -9.16 -3.96
C TYR A 34 -4.95 -8.65 -3.18
N GLY A 35 -4.50 -7.42 -3.43
CA GLY A 35 -3.33 -6.83 -2.81
C GLY A 35 -2.00 -7.35 -3.38
N TYR A 36 -0.96 -6.50 -3.30
CA TYR A 36 0.35 -6.75 -3.93
C TYR A 36 1.02 -8.07 -3.49
N LYS A 37 0.85 -8.49 -2.23
CA LYS A 37 1.48 -9.72 -1.69
C LYS A 37 0.94 -11.00 -2.32
N ASN A 38 -0.27 -10.96 -2.88
CA ASN A 38 -0.95 -12.11 -3.48
C ASN A 38 -0.77 -12.17 -5.01
N LEU A 39 -0.01 -11.24 -5.59
CA LEU A 39 0.33 -11.28 -7.01
C LEU A 39 1.39 -12.34 -7.31
N PRO A 40 1.34 -13.01 -8.48
CA PRO A 40 2.37 -13.96 -8.88
C PRO A 40 3.74 -13.29 -8.97
N LYS A 41 4.65 -13.65 -8.05
CA LYS A 41 5.99 -13.04 -7.94
C LYS A 41 6.75 -13.05 -9.26
N LYS A 42 6.68 -14.16 -10.00
CA LYS A 42 7.34 -14.31 -11.30
C LYS A 42 6.92 -13.24 -12.30
N TRP A 43 5.64 -12.87 -12.32
CA TRP A 43 5.13 -11.84 -13.24
C TRP A 43 5.52 -10.45 -12.79
N VAL A 44 5.38 -10.15 -11.50
CA VAL A 44 5.77 -8.86 -10.91
C VAL A 44 7.26 -8.58 -11.15
N GLU A 45 8.13 -9.58 -11.02
CA GLU A 45 9.57 -9.45 -11.27
C GLU A 45 9.92 -9.13 -12.73
N GLN A 46 9.04 -9.43 -13.69
CA GLN A 46 9.27 -9.18 -15.11
C GLN A 46 8.74 -7.82 -15.59
N VAL A 47 8.01 -7.08 -14.73
CA VAL A 47 7.44 -5.78 -15.10
C VAL A 47 8.55 -4.76 -15.37
N TYR A 48 8.50 -4.12 -16.53
CA TYR A 48 9.39 -3.02 -16.86
C TYR A 48 9.23 -1.87 -15.85
N ALA A 49 10.34 -1.27 -15.43
CA ALA A 49 10.37 -0.20 -14.43
C ALA A 49 9.69 -0.56 -13.09
N LYS A 50 9.58 -1.85 -12.73
CA LYS A 50 9.00 -2.34 -11.45
C LYS A 50 9.42 -1.52 -10.24
N LYS A 51 10.73 -1.23 -10.09
CA LYS A 51 11.27 -0.46 -8.96
C LYS A 51 10.70 0.96 -8.89
N PHE A 52 10.60 1.62 -10.05
CA PHE A 52 10.02 2.96 -10.14
C PHE A 52 8.54 2.95 -9.77
N ILE A 53 7.75 2.05 -10.39
CA ILE A 53 6.32 1.91 -10.12
C ILE A 53 6.08 1.62 -8.64
N LEU A 54 6.82 0.67 -8.05
CA LEU A 54 6.68 0.31 -6.64
C LEU A 54 7.00 1.48 -5.70
N ASN A 55 8.04 2.26 -6.01
CA ASN A 55 8.38 3.44 -5.21
C ASN A 55 7.30 4.51 -5.34
N LEU A 56 6.78 4.74 -6.55
CA LEU A 56 5.70 5.67 -6.80
C LEU A 56 4.42 5.24 -6.05
N SER A 57 4.05 3.96 -6.10
CA SER A 57 2.90 3.43 -5.35
C SER A 57 3.05 3.62 -3.84
N LYS A 58 4.24 3.39 -3.28
CA LYS A 58 4.51 3.62 -1.86
C LYS A 58 4.40 5.09 -1.49
N TRP A 59 4.92 5.97 -2.34
CA TRP A 59 4.81 7.41 -2.12
C TRP A 59 3.35 7.87 -2.18
N ILE A 60 2.58 7.45 -3.19
CA ILE A 60 1.14 7.77 -3.28
C ILE A 60 0.37 7.28 -2.04
N ALA A 61 0.66 6.06 -1.57
CA ALA A 61 0.02 5.53 -0.36
C ALA A 61 0.39 6.38 0.87
N TYR A 62 1.66 6.72 1.04
CA TYR A 62 2.13 7.59 2.12
C TYR A 62 1.46 8.97 2.07
N GLU A 63 1.48 9.65 0.92
CA GLU A 63 0.84 10.97 0.78
C GLU A 63 -0.67 10.90 1.04
N GLY A 64 -1.34 9.84 0.57
CA GLY A 64 -2.76 9.63 0.81
C GLY A 64 -3.11 9.46 2.29
N GLU A 65 -2.27 8.77 3.06
CA GLU A 65 -2.43 8.63 4.52
C GLU A 65 -2.14 9.92 5.29
N ASN A 66 -1.26 10.77 4.75
CA ASN A 66 -0.90 12.06 5.36
C ASN A 66 -1.71 13.23 4.81
N TRP A 67 -2.70 12.97 3.95
CA TRP A 67 -3.53 14.02 3.37
C TRP A 67 -4.39 14.67 4.45
N ASN A 68 -4.24 15.99 4.62
CA ASN A 68 -5.11 16.78 5.48
C ASN A 68 -5.91 17.76 4.62
N GLU A 69 -7.21 17.86 4.90
CA GLU A 69 -8.10 18.82 4.23
C GLU A 69 -7.59 20.27 4.37
N THR A 70 -6.89 20.57 5.47
CA THR A 70 -6.29 21.89 5.74
C THR A 70 -5.14 22.27 4.80
N ASP A 71 -4.44 21.30 4.21
CA ASP A 71 -3.32 21.55 3.27
C ASP A 71 -3.83 22.15 1.94
N VAL A 72 -5.10 21.88 1.60
CA VAL A 72 -5.81 22.51 0.48
C VAL A 72 -6.19 23.95 0.82
N ILE A 73 -6.60 24.23 2.06
CA ILE A 73 -7.08 25.55 2.48
C ILE A 73 -5.94 26.58 2.57
N LEU A 74 -4.69 26.16 2.82
CA LEU A 74 -3.53 27.06 2.81
C LEU A 74 -2.97 27.36 1.40
N SER A 75 -3.31 26.54 0.40
CA SER A 75 -2.93 26.73 -1.00
C SER A 75 -4.05 27.33 -1.88
N SER A 76 -5.28 27.41 -1.35
CA SER A 76 -6.44 27.99 -2.01
C SER A 76 -6.63 29.44 -1.59
N ASP A 77 -6.96 30.30 -2.55
CA ASP A 77 -7.39 31.68 -2.36
C ASP A 77 -8.42 31.80 -1.20
N PRO A 78 -8.22 32.71 -0.22
CA PRO A 78 -9.05 32.84 0.98
C PRO A 78 -10.51 33.28 0.72
N SER A 79 -10.91 33.48 -0.53
CA SER A 79 -12.29 33.83 -0.92
C SER A 79 -13.29 32.66 -0.92
N PHE A 80 -12.84 31.42 -0.75
CA PHE A 80 -13.71 30.23 -0.75
C PHE A 80 -13.76 29.56 0.64
N VAL A 81 -14.26 30.28 1.65
CA VAL A 81 -14.54 29.71 2.98
C VAL A 81 -16.04 29.56 3.13
N ASP A 82 -16.52 28.31 3.23
CA ASP A 82 -17.55 27.89 4.20
C ASP A 82 -17.96 26.41 4.02
N LYS A 83 -17.52 25.55 4.95
CA LYS A 83 -18.39 24.84 5.91
C LYS A 83 -17.61 23.86 6.80
N PRO A 84 -17.93 23.77 8.09
CA PRO A 84 -17.26 22.85 9.00
C PRO A 84 -17.84 21.44 8.83
N VAL A 85 -17.01 20.48 8.41
CA VAL A 85 -17.33 19.06 8.58
C VAL A 85 -16.68 18.58 9.87
N SER A 86 -17.50 18.50 10.92
CA SER A 86 -17.14 17.88 12.19
C SER A 86 -17.06 16.36 11.97
N ASN A 87 -15.87 15.77 12.06
CA ASN A 87 -15.72 14.35 12.34
C ASN A 87 -14.67 14.14 13.43
N LYS A 88 -15.14 14.09 14.68
CA LYS A 88 -14.42 13.41 15.77
C LYS A 88 -14.39 11.92 15.45
N ILE A 89 -13.22 11.37 15.16
CA ILE A 89 -12.99 9.93 15.33
C ILE A 89 -11.87 9.80 16.35
N GLU A 90 -12.26 9.59 17.61
CA GLU A 90 -11.36 9.09 18.65
C GLU A 90 -11.03 7.63 18.29
N THR A 91 -9.81 7.39 17.80
CA THR A 91 -9.26 6.04 17.74
C THR A 91 -8.40 5.80 18.97
N SER A 92 -9.01 5.24 20.02
CA SER A 92 -8.26 4.51 21.04
C SER A 92 -7.78 3.19 20.43
N PHE A 93 -6.49 3.08 20.13
CA PHE A 93 -5.86 1.79 19.85
C PHE A 93 -4.95 1.42 21.01
N ALA A 94 -5.32 0.33 21.69
CA ALA A 94 -4.60 -0.28 22.79
C ALA A 94 -3.19 -0.73 22.34
N GLN A 95 -2.20 -0.48 23.19
CA GLN A 95 -0.87 -1.06 23.07
C GLN A 95 -0.89 -2.49 23.61
N ASP A 96 -0.56 -3.47 22.77
CA ASP A 96 -0.08 -4.79 23.21
C ASP A 96 1.41 -4.91 22.82
N GLU A 97 2.28 -4.75 23.81
CA GLU A 97 3.72 -5.02 23.77
C GLU A 97 3.97 -6.53 23.99
N PRO A 98 4.81 -7.22 23.20
CA PRO A 98 5.34 -8.51 23.60
C PRO A 98 6.67 -8.34 24.38
N GLU A 99 6.62 -8.60 25.68
CA GLU A 99 7.82 -8.76 26.53
C GLU A 99 8.69 -9.93 26.05
N SER A 100 9.97 -9.65 25.72
CA SER A 100 11.05 -10.61 25.98
C SER A 100 12.38 -9.87 26.22
N LYS A 101 12.72 -9.65 27.49
CA LYS A 101 14.08 -9.27 27.91
C LYS A 101 14.86 -10.54 28.23
N SER A 102 15.72 -10.98 27.31
CA SER A 102 16.79 -11.94 27.65
C SER A 102 17.92 -11.18 28.35
N THR A 103 18.18 -11.52 29.60
CA THR A 103 19.26 -11.00 30.45
C THR A 103 20.64 -11.37 29.90
N LEU A 104 21.45 -10.38 29.51
CA LEU A 104 22.89 -10.56 29.25
C LEU A 104 23.66 -10.41 30.56
N SER A 105 24.09 -11.55 31.09
CA SER A 105 25.04 -11.68 32.20
C SER A 105 26.43 -11.20 31.78
N THR A 106 26.97 -10.23 32.52
CA THR A 106 28.36 -9.77 32.40
C THR A 106 29.30 -10.78 33.09
N GLN A 107 30.22 -11.38 32.35
CA GLN A 107 31.41 -12.04 32.93
C GLN A 107 32.68 -11.36 32.41
N ARG A 108 33.42 -10.73 33.32
CA ARG A 108 34.82 -10.33 33.15
C ARG A 108 35.69 -11.58 33.29
N SER A 109 36.56 -11.85 32.31
CA SER A 109 37.67 -12.79 32.47
C SER A 109 39.00 -12.07 32.40
N HIS A 110 39.83 -12.35 33.41
CA HIS A 110 41.22 -11.93 33.57
C HIS A 110 42.09 -12.29 32.36
N ILE A 111 43.00 -11.39 32.00
CA ILE A 111 44.18 -11.66 31.17
C ILE A 111 45.32 -11.96 32.15
N THR A 112 45.98 -13.09 31.95
CA THR A 112 47.23 -13.51 32.60
C THR A 112 48.42 -12.97 31.83
#